data_AF-R6LZN0-F1
#
_entry.id   AF-R6LZN0-F1
#
_cell.length_a   1.000
_cell.length_b   1.000
_cell.length_c   1.000
_cell.angle_alpha   90.00
_cell.angle_beta   90.00
_cell.angle_gamma   90.00
#
_symmetry.space_group_name_H-M   'P 1'
#
loop_
_entity.id
_entity.type
_entity.pdbx_description
1 polymer ?
#
loop_
_entity_poly.entity_id
_entity_poly.type
_entity_poly.pdbx_seq_one_letter_code
_entity_poly.pdbx_strand_id
1 'polypeptide(L)'
;MISGLMDFDHLGVLTDEPLTEAEIHDMIAIAHDAGFAVMAHANGDKTVAAAIRAGVDSVEHGAYLEKETLHLLAERGTVWVPTLVTIGNLIGCGRFPDEVLRPLLSGAMENVRLAASLGARIAPGSDAGAYRVLHGQGMLDEYALLRQAIGENADAVLERGVCAIREKF
;
A
#
# COMPACT_ATOMS: atom_id res chain seq x y z
N MET A 1 11.32 4.41 -4.26
CA MET A 1 10.22 4.31 -5.25
C MET A 1 10.70 3.39 -6.35
N ILE A 2 9.96 2.32 -6.63
CA ILE A 2 10.36 1.28 -7.60
C ILE A 2 9.37 1.14 -8.77
N SER A 3 8.29 1.92 -8.76
CA SER A 3 7.40 2.17 -9.89
C SER A 3 6.81 3.58 -9.82
N GLY A 4 6.09 4.00 -10.87
CA GLY A 4 5.42 5.29 -10.93
C GLY A 4 4.15 5.41 -10.07
N LEU A 5 3.51 6.58 -10.19
CA LEU A 5 2.24 6.89 -9.56
C LEU A 5 1.07 6.36 -10.39
N MET A 6 -0.11 6.32 -9.80
CA MET A 6 -1.33 6.06 -10.57
C MET A 6 -1.63 7.20 -11.53
N ASP A 7 -2.01 6.85 -12.76
CA ASP A 7 -2.63 7.78 -13.70
C ASP A 7 -4.15 7.81 -13.46
N PHE A 8 -4.67 8.94 -12.98
CA PHE A 8 -6.10 9.11 -12.72
C PHE A 8 -6.92 9.40 -13.99
N ASP A 9 -6.28 9.76 -15.10
CA ASP A 9 -6.93 9.94 -16.41
C ASP A 9 -7.01 8.59 -17.16
N HIS A 10 -6.11 7.66 -16.86
CA HIS A 10 -6.06 6.32 -17.46
C HIS A 10 -6.02 5.22 -16.38
N LEU A 11 -7.20 4.73 -15.99
CA LEU A 11 -7.32 3.71 -14.94
C LEU A 11 -6.46 2.47 -15.21
N GLY A 12 -5.64 2.08 -14.23
CA GLY A 12 -4.76 0.90 -14.31
C GLY A 12 -3.41 1.17 -14.97
N VAL A 13 -3.14 2.41 -15.36
CA VAL A 13 -1.85 2.84 -15.92
C VAL A 13 -1.01 3.53 -14.85
N LEU A 14 0.30 3.32 -14.91
CA LEU A 14 1.28 4.01 -14.07
C LEU A 14 2.02 5.07 -14.88
N THR A 15 2.43 6.16 -14.21
CA THR A 15 3.10 7.31 -14.85
C THR A 15 4.48 7.00 -15.39
N ASP A 16 5.17 6.01 -14.80
CA ASP A 16 6.56 5.68 -15.09
C ASP A 16 6.75 4.17 -15.23
N GLU A 17 7.74 3.79 -16.04
CA GLU A 17 8.15 2.39 -16.19
C GLU A 17 8.72 1.87 -14.87
N PRO A 18 8.24 0.71 -14.37
CA PRO A 18 8.80 0.10 -13.16
C PRO A 18 10.25 -0.33 -13.34
N LEU A 19 11.00 -0.37 -12.24
CA LEU A 19 12.31 -1.01 -12.22
C LEU A 19 12.18 -2.50 -12.55
N THR A 20 13.26 -3.07 -13.11
CA THR A 20 13.28 -4.51 -13.40
C THR A 20 13.30 -5.33 -12.10
N GLU A 21 12.83 -6.58 -12.15
CA GLU A 21 12.86 -7.47 -10.98
C GLU A 21 14.28 -7.66 -10.42
N ALA A 22 15.29 -7.68 -11.30
CA ALA A 22 16.69 -7.78 -10.91
C ALA A 22 17.18 -6.55 -10.14
N GLU A 23 16.84 -5.34 -10.60
CA GLU A 23 17.19 -4.10 -9.89
C GLU A 23 16.49 -4.02 -8.53
N ILE A 24 15.21 -4.39 -8.46
CA ILE A 24 14.45 -4.43 -7.21
C ILE A 24 15.12 -5.39 -6.21
N HIS A 25 15.46 -6.59 -6.67
CA HIS A 25 16.15 -7.59 -5.85
C HIS A 25 17.49 -7.06 -5.34
N ASP A 26 18.35 -6.55 -6.24
CA ASP A 26 19.70 -6.12 -5.89
C ASP A 26 19.69 -4.95 -4.92
N MET A 27 18.79 -3.98 -5.10
CA MET A 27 18.64 -2.85 -4.18
C MET A 27 18.24 -3.30 -2.77
N ILE A 28 17.27 -4.23 -2.68
CA ILE A 28 16.81 -4.76 -1.39
C ILE A 28 17.92 -5.57 -0.72
N ALA A 29 18.58 -6.45 -1.46
CA ALA A 29 19.67 -7.28 -0.96
C ALA A 29 20.83 -6.43 -0.41
N ILE A 30 21.25 -5.38 -1.13
CA ILE A 30 22.31 -4.47 -0.68
C ILE A 30 21.94 -3.76 0.62
N ALA A 31 20.69 -3.32 0.78
CA ALA A 31 20.23 -2.68 2.01
C ALA A 31 20.21 -3.66 3.18
N HIS A 32 19.73 -4.89 2.97
CA HIS A 32 19.73 -5.93 4.00
C HIS A 32 21.15 -6.36 4.39
N ASP A 33 22.08 -6.49 3.44
CA ASP A 33 23.50 -6.77 3.71
C ASP A 33 24.15 -5.67 4.55
N ALA A 34 23.67 -4.43 4.42
CA ALA A 34 24.08 -3.30 5.24
C ALA A 34 23.32 -3.18 6.58
N GLY A 35 22.38 -4.09 6.86
CA GLY A 35 21.61 -4.14 8.11
C GLY A 35 20.43 -3.17 8.17
N PHE A 36 19.96 -2.65 7.03
CA PHE A 36 18.81 -1.75 6.96
C PHE A 36 17.55 -2.49 6.50
N ALA A 37 16.42 -2.20 7.13
CA ALA A 37 15.11 -2.58 6.61
C ALA A 37 14.72 -1.71 5.40
N VAL A 38 13.89 -2.25 4.50
CA VAL A 38 13.50 -1.59 3.24
C VAL A 38 11.99 -1.40 3.18
N MET A 39 11.58 -0.14 3.06
CA MET A 39 10.24 0.24 2.62
C MET A 39 10.27 0.54 1.11
N ALA A 40 9.26 0.09 0.37
CA ALA A 40 9.10 0.40 -1.03
C ALA A 40 7.75 1.08 -1.34
N HIS A 41 7.81 2.30 -1.87
CA HIS A 41 6.73 2.84 -2.70
C HIS A 41 6.62 1.99 -3.97
N ALA A 42 5.50 1.29 -4.13
CA ALA A 42 5.24 0.45 -5.29
C ALA A 42 3.74 0.37 -5.62
N ASN A 43 3.42 0.66 -6.87
CA ASN A 43 2.14 0.39 -7.51
C ASN A 43 2.29 -0.63 -8.63
N GLY A 44 1.17 -1.27 -8.99
CA GLY A 44 1.11 -2.31 -10.02
C GLY A 44 1.47 -3.68 -9.47
N ASP A 45 0.64 -4.67 -9.79
CA ASP A 45 0.72 -6.02 -9.24
C ASP A 45 2.11 -6.67 -9.38
N LYS A 46 2.68 -6.63 -10.60
CA LYS A 46 3.97 -7.26 -10.90
C LYS A 46 5.12 -6.68 -10.08
N THR A 47 5.19 -5.35 -9.98
CA THR A 47 6.24 -4.65 -9.23
C THR A 47 6.15 -4.99 -7.74
N VAL A 48 4.94 -4.97 -7.19
CA VAL A 48 4.71 -5.30 -5.77
C VAL A 48 5.04 -6.76 -5.50
N ALA A 49 4.61 -7.69 -6.37
CA ALA A 49 4.97 -9.09 -6.26
C ALA A 49 6.49 -9.31 -6.32
N ALA A 50 7.20 -8.60 -7.20
CA ALA A 50 8.66 -8.67 -7.29
C ALA A 50 9.34 -8.19 -6.00
N ALA A 51 8.90 -7.05 -5.44
CA ALA A 51 9.43 -6.53 -4.18
C ALA A 51 9.18 -7.49 -3.01
N ILE A 52 7.98 -8.09 -2.92
CA ILE A 52 7.66 -9.07 -1.89
C ILE A 52 8.53 -10.33 -2.03
N ARG A 53 8.74 -10.83 -3.26
CA ARG A 53 9.65 -11.98 -3.50
C ARG A 53 11.10 -11.68 -3.14
N ALA A 54 11.54 -10.45 -3.38
CA ALA A 54 12.86 -9.95 -3.00
C ALA A 54 13.01 -9.73 -1.48
N GLY A 55 11.93 -9.83 -0.70
CA GLY A 55 11.98 -9.76 0.76
C GLY A 55 11.80 -8.37 1.34
N VAL A 56 11.19 -7.43 0.60
CA VAL A 56 10.90 -6.08 1.12
C VAL A 56 10.13 -6.12 2.46
N ASP A 57 10.46 -5.20 3.36
CA ASP A 57 9.93 -5.19 4.73
C ASP A 57 8.54 -4.55 4.80
N SER A 58 8.34 -3.43 4.07
CA SER A 58 7.02 -2.87 3.83
C SER A 58 6.81 -2.41 2.39
N VAL A 59 5.56 -2.48 1.94
CA VAL A 59 5.10 -1.90 0.68
C VAL A 59 4.11 -0.80 0.98
N GLU A 60 4.35 0.37 0.40
CA GLU A 60 3.47 1.53 0.49
C GLU A 60 2.58 1.61 -0.76
N HIS A 61 1.32 2.02 -0.56
CA HIS A 61 0.27 2.06 -1.56
C HIS A 61 -0.16 0.67 -2.03
N GLY A 62 0.51 0.07 -3.01
CA GLY A 62 0.06 -1.15 -3.65
C GLY A 62 -1.24 -0.93 -4.44
N ALA A 63 -1.28 0.05 -5.34
CA ALA A 63 -2.41 0.18 -6.25
C ALA A 63 -2.47 -1.01 -7.24
N TYR A 64 -3.69 -1.43 -7.59
CA TYR A 64 -3.97 -2.45 -8.59
C TYR A 64 -3.43 -3.87 -8.28
N LEU A 65 -3.38 -4.26 -7.00
CA LEU A 65 -2.99 -5.63 -6.64
C LEU A 65 -4.05 -6.65 -7.06
N GLU A 66 -3.59 -7.77 -7.58
CA GLU A 66 -4.38 -8.95 -7.86
C GLU A 66 -4.36 -9.92 -6.67
N LYS A 67 -5.28 -10.88 -6.69
CA LYS A 67 -5.52 -11.81 -5.58
C LYS A 67 -4.26 -12.59 -5.20
N GLU A 68 -3.47 -12.99 -6.18
CA GLU A 68 -2.24 -13.76 -6.04
C GLU A 68 -1.20 -12.99 -5.22
N THR A 69 -1.05 -11.70 -5.47
CA THR A 69 -0.12 -10.83 -4.72
C THR A 69 -0.62 -10.57 -3.30
N LEU A 70 -1.94 -10.50 -3.08
CA LEU A 70 -2.50 -10.42 -1.73
C LEU A 70 -2.26 -11.70 -0.92
N HIS A 71 -2.26 -12.88 -1.54
CA HIS A 71 -1.84 -14.12 -0.88
C HIS A 71 -0.34 -14.07 -0.56
N LEU A 72 0.47 -13.60 -1.51
CA LEU A 72 1.91 -13.48 -1.32
C LEU A 72 2.28 -12.55 -0.14
N LEU A 73 1.55 -11.44 0.06
CA LEU A 73 1.69 -10.58 1.24
C LEU A 73 1.49 -11.37 2.54
N ALA A 74 0.43 -12.18 2.62
CA ALA A 74 0.15 -13.01 3.78
C ALA A 74 1.22 -14.09 4.02
N GLU A 75 1.67 -14.75 2.95
CA GLU A 75 2.68 -15.82 3.01
C GLU A 75 4.06 -15.31 3.42
N ARG A 76 4.47 -14.14 2.90
CA ARG A 76 5.83 -13.61 3.12
C ARG A 76 5.94 -12.72 4.35
N GLY A 77 4.81 -12.25 4.88
CA GLY A 77 4.78 -11.41 6.07
C GLY A 77 5.39 -10.01 5.85
N THR A 78 5.55 -9.58 4.60
CA THR A 78 5.76 -8.17 4.24
C THR A 78 4.60 -7.35 4.79
N VAL A 79 4.88 -6.20 5.39
CA VAL A 79 3.82 -5.31 5.88
C VAL A 79 3.28 -4.49 4.72
N TRP A 80 1.97 -4.48 4.53
CA TRP A 80 1.34 -3.61 3.55
C TRP A 80 0.77 -2.36 4.22
N VAL A 81 1.12 -1.18 3.69
CA VAL A 81 0.64 0.13 4.10
C VAL A 81 -0.18 0.73 2.96
N PRO A 82 -1.52 0.59 2.96
CA PRO A 82 -2.32 0.87 1.76
C PRO A 82 -2.50 2.35 1.44
N THR A 83 -2.43 3.26 2.42
CA THR A 83 -2.59 4.71 2.25
C THR A 83 -3.90 5.11 1.54
N LEU A 84 -5.00 4.43 1.86
CA LEU A 84 -6.32 4.62 1.22
C LEU A 84 -6.77 6.09 1.19
N VAL A 85 -6.39 6.87 2.20
CA VAL A 85 -6.66 8.30 2.33
C VAL A 85 -6.14 9.13 1.15
N THR A 86 -5.08 8.70 0.48
CA THR A 86 -4.52 9.40 -0.70
C THR A 86 -5.52 9.45 -1.87
N ILE A 87 -6.44 8.50 -1.94
CA ILE A 87 -7.55 8.48 -2.89
C ILE A 87 -8.82 9.05 -2.22
N GLY A 88 -9.10 8.63 -0.99
CA GLY A 88 -10.31 9.03 -0.27
C GLY A 88 -10.46 10.55 -0.11
N ASN A 89 -9.38 11.25 0.21
CA ASN A 89 -9.41 12.70 0.43
C ASN A 89 -9.48 13.53 -0.87
N LEU A 90 -9.34 12.89 -2.04
CA LEU A 90 -9.56 13.52 -3.33
C LEU A 90 -11.05 13.58 -3.70
N ILE A 91 -11.89 12.70 -3.15
CA ILE A 91 -13.32 12.65 -3.45
C ILE A 91 -13.99 13.96 -3.02
N GLY A 92 -14.70 14.60 -3.93
CA GLY A 92 -15.39 15.87 -3.72
C GLY A 92 -14.50 17.11 -3.71
N CYS A 93 -13.17 16.97 -3.92
CA CYS A 93 -12.27 18.15 -3.98
C CYS A 93 -12.21 18.79 -5.37
N GLY A 94 -12.71 18.11 -6.41
CA GLY A 94 -12.77 18.61 -7.78
C GLY A 94 -11.46 18.48 -8.59
N ARG A 95 -10.42 17.83 -8.05
CA ARG A 95 -9.15 17.62 -8.77
C ARG A 95 -9.26 16.54 -9.86
N PHE A 96 -10.00 15.48 -9.58
CA PHE A 96 -10.32 14.40 -10.52
C PHE A 96 -11.81 14.06 -10.41
N PRO A 97 -12.42 13.46 -11.44
CA PRO A 97 -13.84 13.10 -11.40
C PRO A 97 -14.13 12.05 -10.31
N ASP A 98 -15.17 12.29 -9.51
CA ASP A 98 -15.59 11.40 -8.42
C ASP A 98 -15.96 10.00 -8.93
N GLU A 99 -16.48 9.90 -10.15
CA GLU A 99 -16.81 8.65 -10.83
C GLU A 99 -15.58 7.77 -11.12
N VAL A 100 -14.37 8.35 -11.15
CA VAL A 100 -13.11 7.61 -11.23
C VAL A 100 -12.59 7.25 -9.84
N LEU A 101 -12.64 8.21 -8.90
CA LEU A 101 -12.09 8.04 -7.56
C LEU A 101 -12.86 7.04 -6.71
N ARG A 102 -14.19 7.01 -6.80
CA ARG A 102 -15.04 6.13 -5.96
C ARG A 102 -14.83 4.64 -6.26
N PRO A 103 -14.85 4.17 -7.52
CA PRO A 103 -14.54 2.77 -7.82
C PRO A 103 -13.11 2.39 -7.42
N LEU A 104 -12.16 3.31 -7.61
CA LEU A 104 -10.76 3.08 -7.26
C LEU A 104 -10.57 2.87 -5.75
N LEU A 105 -11.16 3.75 -4.93
CA LEU A 105 -11.16 3.58 -3.47
C LEU A 105 -11.88 2.29 -3.06
N SER A 106 -13.03 1.99 -3.66
CA SER A 106 -13.78 0.76 -3.36
C SER A 106 -12.94 -0.49 -3.62
N GLY A 107 -12.29 -0.57 -4.78
CA GLY A 107 -11.40 -1.68 -5.13
C GLY A 107 -10.20 -1.79 -4.18
N ALA A 108 -9.58 -0.67 -3.81
CA ALA A 108 -8.48 -0.68 -2.84
C ALA A 108 -8.95 -1.17 -1.45
N MET A 109 -10.13 -0.73 -1.00
CA MET A 109 -10.74 -1.19 0.26
C MET A 109 -11.11 -2.68 0.22
N GLU A 110 -11.60 -3.18 -0.93
CA GLU A 110 -11.87 -4.60 -1.14
C GLU A 110 -10.59 -5.44 -1.06
N ASN A 111 -9.49 -4.96 -1.65
CA ASN A 111 -8.19 -5.61 -1.55
C ASN A 111 -7.65 -5.62 -0.12
N VAL A 112 -7.79 -4.51 0.63
CA VAL A 112 -7.46 -4.46 2.06
C VAL A 112 -8.27 -5.48 2.85
N ARG A 113 -9.58 -5.56 2.62
CA ARG A 113 -10.45 -6.54 3.28
C ARG A 113 -10.02 -7.97 2.97
N LEU A 114 -9.70 -8.27 1.71
CA LEU A 114 -9.24 -9.59 1.29
C LEU A 114 -7.89 -9.94 1.92
N ALA A 115 -6.89 -9.06 1.84
CA ALA A 115 -5.58 -9.27 2.47
C ALA A 115 -5.69 -9.50 3.98
N ALA A 116 -6.52 -8.71 4.67
CA ALA A 116 -6.79 -8.90 6.09
C ALA A 116 -7.40 -10.29 6.37
N SER A 117 -8.35 -10.74 5.54
CA SER A 117 -8.97 -12.07 5.69
C SER A 117 -8.01 -13.23 5.42
N LEU A 118 -6.96 -12.99 4.63
CA LEU A 118 -5.87 -13.94 4.38
C LEU A 118 -4.81 -13.94 5.48
N GLY A 119 -4.89 -13.02 6.44
CA GLY A 119 -3.91 -12.90 7.52
C GLY A 119 -2.68 -12.04 7.18
N ALA A 120 -2.74 -11.25 6.11
CA ALA A 120 -1.67 -10.31 5.79
C ALA A 120 -1.45 -9.29 6.92
N ARG A 121 -0.20 -8.85 7.07
CA ARG A 121 0.16 -7.77 8.00
C ARG A 121 -0.18 -6.44 7.33
N ILE A 122 -1.12 -5.70 7.89
CA ILE A 122 -1.54 -4.40 7.39
C ILE A 122 -1.28 -3.36 8.47
N ALA A 123 -0.56 -2.30 8.14
CA ALA A 123 -0.30 -1.19 9.04
C ALA A 123 -0.92 0.11 8.49
N PRO A 124 -1.41 1.00 9.36
CA PRO A 124 -1.92 2.29 8.93
C PRO A 124 -0.76 3.24 8.61
N GLY A 125 -0.89 3.96 7.49
CA GLY A 125 0.02 5.01 7.07
C GLY A 125 -0.71 5.92 6.09
N SER A 126 -0.59 7.23 6.28
CA SER A 126 -1.46 8.19 5.57
C SER A 126 -0.82 8.82 4.34
N ASP A 127 0.50 8.79 4.21
CA ASP A 127 1.23 9.62 3.24
C ASP A 127 0.96 11.14 3.45
N ALA A 128 0.88 11.56 4.73
CA ALA A 128 0.63 12.94 5.09
C ALA A 128 1.70 13.90 4.54
N GLY A 129 1.24 14.95 3.85
CA GLY A 129 2.06 15.79 2.98
C GLY A 129 1.62 15.70 1.51
N ALA A 130 1.00 14.59 1.12
CA ALA A 130 0.32 14.48 -0.16
C ALA A 130 -0.85 15.48 -0.26
N TYR A 131 -1.26 15.80 -1.50
CA TYR A 131 -2.35 16.74 -1.74
C TYR A 131 -3.63 16.27 -1.04
N ARG A 132 -4.22 17.14 -0.21
CA ARG A 132 -5.42 16.87 0.63
C ARG A 132 -5.20 15.86 1.77
N VAL A 133 -3.97 15.42 2.02
CA VAL A 133 -3.62 14.60 3.19
C VAL A 133 -2.85 15.46 4.20
N LEU A 134 -3.59 16.08 5.12
CA LEU A 134 -3.00 16.97 6.13
C LEU A 134 -2.29 16.17 7.23
N HIS A 135 -1.20 16.69 7.77
CA HIS A 135 -0.58 16.12 8.97
C HIS A 135 -1.58 16.06 10.13
N GLY A 136 -1.57 14.94 10.86
CA GLY A 136 -2.55 14.64 11.90
C GLY A 136 -3.88 14.13 11.33
N GLN A 137 -4.61 14.96 10.60
CA GLN A 137 -5.94 14.60 10.08
C GLN A 137 -5.90 13.42 9.11
N GLY A 138 -4.92 13.37 8.20
CA GLY A 138 -4.79 12.28 7.23
C GLY A 138 -4.61 10.91 7.90
N MET A 139 -4.01 10.86 9.09
CA MET A 139 -3.91 9.61 9.86
C MET A 139 -5.27 9.18 10.42
N LEU A 140 -6.10 10.12 10.86
CA LEU A 140 -7.46 9.83 11.33
C LEU A 140 -8.34 9.34 10.18
N ASP A 141 -8.22 9.97 9.00
CA ASP A 141 -8.93 9.59 7.79
C ASP A 141 -8.52 8.18 7.33
N GLU A 142 -7.22 7.87 7.33
CA GLU A 142 -6.70 6.53 7.00
C GLU A 142 -7.24 5.46 7.96
N TYR A 143 -7.19 5.72 9.26
CA TYR A 143 -7.73 4.80 10.25
C TYR A 143 -9.24 4.56 10.04
N ALA A 144 -10.00 5.60 9.70
CA ALA A 144 -11.43 5.46 9.42
C ALA A 144 -11.68 4.56 8.20
N LEU A 145 -10.94 4.78 7.10
CA LEU A 145 -11.06 3.97 5.88
C LEU A 145 -10.64 2.52 6.09
N LEU A 146 -9.52 2.27 6.79
CA LEU A 146 -9.06 0.92 7.11
C LEU A 146 -10.04 0.18 8.01
N ARG A 147 -10.61 0.84 9.03
CA ARG A 147 -11.65 0.25 9.87
C ARG A 147 -12.90 -0.09 9.08
N GLN A 148 -13.31 0.80 8.18
CA GLN A 148 -14.44 0.53 7.28
C GLN A 148 -14.17 -0.66 6.35
N ALA A 149 -12.96 -0.77 5.80
CA ALA A 149 -12.58 -1.86 4.91
C ALA A 149 -12.49 -3.22 5.61
N ILE A 150 -11.83 -3.26 6.78
CA ILE A 150 -11.54 -4.52 7.50
C ILE A 150 -12.74 -4.99 8.35
N GLY A 151 -13.51 -4.07 8.93
CA GLY A 151 -14.65 -4.39 9.80
C GLY A 151 -14.26 -4.61 11.26
N GLU A 152 -14.99 -5.48 11.97
CA GLU A 152 -14.96 -5.62 13.44
C GLU A 152 -13.56 -5.88 14.02
N ASN A 153 -12.68 -6.59 13.29
CA ASN A 153 -11.34 -6.95 13.76
C ASN A 153 -10.23 -5.96 13.36
N ALA A 154 -10.59 -4.80 12.83
CA ALA A 154 -9.64 -3.83 12.28
C ALA A 154 -8.52 -3.46 13.26
N ASP A 155 -8.85 -3.12 14.50
CA ASP A 155 -7.84 -2.67 15.47
C ASP A 155 -6.78 -3.73 15.76
N ALA A 156 -7.19 -4.98 15.93
CA ALA A 156 -6.28 -6.10 16.14
C ALA A 156 -5.42 -6.41 14.89
N VAL A 157 -5.98 -6.26 13.69
CA VAL A 157 -5.23 -6.42 12.43
C VAL A 157 -4.17 -5.33 12.31
N LEU A 158 -4.56 -4.08 12.53
CA LEU A 158 -3.68 -2.92 12.40
C LEU A 158 -2.59 -2.92 13.48
N GLU A 159 -2.91 -3.29 14.71
CA GLU A 159 -1.92 -3.40 15.79
C GLU A 159 -0.83 -4.43 15.47
N ARG A 160 -1.19 -5.59 14.89
CA ARG A 160 -0.19 -6.57 14.43
C ARG A 160 0.74 -6.01 13.36
N GLY A 161 0.20 -5.24 12.41
CA GLY A 161 1.01 -4.57 11.40
C GLY A 161 1.95 -3.52 12.01
N VAL A 162 1.46 -2.70 12.93
CA VAL A 162 2.26 -1.69 13.63
C VAL A 162 3.39 -2.33 14.45
N CYS A 163 3.12 -3.42 15.17
CA CYS A 163 4.16 -4.15 15.88
C CYS A 163 5.23 -4.69 14.92
N ALA A 164 4.83 -5.27 13.78
CA ALA A 164 5.77 -5.75 12.78
C ALA A 164 6.65 -4.64 12.19
N ILE A 165 6.11 -3.43 11.99
CA ILE A 165 6.90 -2.27 11.57
C ILE A 165 7.92 -1.90 12.66
N ARG A 166 7.49 -1.78 13.93
CA ARG A 166 8.36 -1.41 15.06
C ARG A 166 9.48 -2.42 15.35
N GLU A 167 9.28 -3.68 14.97
CA GLU A 167 10.31 -4.72 15.10
C GLU A 167 11.38 -4.63 14.00
N LYS A 168 11.05 -4.04 12.84
CA LYS A 168 11.90 -4.03 11.65
C LYS A 168 12.65 -2.70 11.46
N PHE A 169 11.99 -1.58 11.75
CA PHE A 169 12.47 -0.21 11.54
C PHE A 169 12.71 0.49 12.87
#